data_AF-A0A3D2R2Q0-F1
#
_entry.id   AF-A0A3D2R2Q0-F1
#
_cell.length_a   1.000
_cell.length_b   1.000
_cell.length_c   1.000
_cell.angle_alpha   90.00
_cell.angle_beta   90.00
_cell.angle_gamma   90.00
#
_symmetry.space_group_name_H-M   'P 1'
#
loop_
_entity.id
_entity.type
_entity.pdbx_description
1 polymer ?
#
loop_
_entity_poly.entity_id
_entity_poly.type
_entity_poly.pdbx_seq_one_letter_code
_entity_poly.pdbx_strand_id
1 'polypeptide(L)'
;FPSYRAFVYGLADHYIGVKQNSKALDLLEKYLLIYPKDPNLYDLMAKAYANLGKILLQHENLAEAFYYRYNLREAISSMDMAVRSRDGNFYEKSRVEARLKE
;
A
#
# COMPACT_ATOMS: atom_id res chain seq x y z
N PHE A 1 -9.87 3.56 25.31
CA PHE A 1 -9.71 4.62 24.30
C PHE A 1 -9.83 3.99 22.92
N PRO A 2 -10.80 4.37 22.07
CA PRO A 2 -10.89 3.86 20.71
C PRO A 2 -9.68 4.38 19.91
N SER A 3 -8.71 3.47 19.78
CA SER A 3 -7.63 3.34 18.81
C SER A 3 -7.03 4.62 18.18
N TYR A 4 -5.81 4.95 18.62
CA TYR A 4 -4.83 5.78 17.91
C TYR A 4 -4.77 5.49 16.40
N ARG A 5 -5.05 4.24 15.98
CA ARG A 5 -5.14 3.83 14.57
C ARG A 5 -6.31 4.43 13.80
N ALA A 6 -7.50 4.53 14.39
CA ALA A 6 -8.66 5.11 13.71
C ALA A 6 -8.42 6.60 13.38
N PHE A 7 -7.77 7.33 14.29
CA PHE A 7 -7.34 8.70 14.05
C PHE A 7 -6.38 8.80 12.86
N VAL A 8 -5.43 7.87 12.77
CA VAL A 8 -4.42 7.83 11.70
C VAL A 8 -5.03 7.56 10.35
N TYR A 9 -5.94 6.59 10.28
CA TYR A 9 -6.65 6.30 9.05
C TYR A 9 -7.44 7.53 8.59
N GLY A 10 -8.19 8.18 9.50
CA GLY A 10 -8.95 9.38 9.19
C GLY A 10 -8.07 10.54 8.72
N LEU A 11 -6.91 10.74 9.36
CA LEU A 11 -5.96 11.78 8.95
C LEU A 11 -5.31 11.47 7.59
N ALA A 12 -4.95 10.21 7.34
CA ALA A 12 -4.43 9.79 6.05
C ALA A 12 -5.47 9.93 4.93
N ASP A 13 -6.71 9.47 5.14
CA ASP A 13 -7.82 9.65 4.20
C ASP A 13 -8.08 11.15 3.94
N HIS A 14 -8.01 11.99 4.97
CA HIS A 14 -8.11 13.44 4.81
C HIS A 14 -7.01 13.97 3.88
N TYR A 15 -5.74 13.64 4.13
CA TYR A 15 -4.62 14.05 3.27
C TYR A 15 -4.77 13.57 1.83
N ILE A 16 -5.21 12.32 1.62
CA ILE A 16 -5.51 11.76 0.30
C ILE A 16 -6.62 12.56 -0.38
N GLY A 17 -7.71 12.87 0.33
CA GLY A 17 -8.85 13.62 -0.19
C GLY A 17 -8.51 15.05 -0.61
N VAL A 18 -7.58 15.72 0.08
CA VAL A 18 -7.07 17.04 -0.30
C VAL A 18 -5.85 17.00 -1.22
N LYS A 19 -5.59 15.84 -1.86
CA LYS A 19 -4.47 15.59 -2.80
C LYS A 19 -3.07 15.78 -2.21
N GLN A 20 -2.93 15.77 -0.89
CA GLN A 20 -1.65 15.78 -0.19
C GLN A 20 -1.11 14.34 -0.03
N ASN A 21 -1.05 13.59 -1.13
CA ASN A 21 -0.74 12.16 -1.12
C ASN A 21 0.64 11.84 -0.53
N SER A 22 1.66 12.67 -0.77
CA SER A 22 2.99 12.50 -0.18
C SER A 22 2.95 12.57 1.35
N LYS A 23 2.19 13.52 1.92
CA LYS A 23 2.05 13.61 3.39
C LYS A 23 1.29 12.41 3.97
N ALA A 24 0.30 11.90 3.24
CA ALA A 24 -0.40 10.68 3.63
C ALA A 24 0.58 9.50 3.69
N LEU A 25 1.42 9.34 2.67
CA LEU A 25 2.44 8.29 2.63
C LEU A 25 3.45 8.42 3.78
N ASP A 26 4.02 9.62 4.01
CA ASP A 26 4.97 9.86 5.11
C ASP A 26 4.38 9.53 6.49
N LEU A 27 3.08 9.79 6.66
CA LEU A 27 2.35 9.42 7.87
C LEU A 27 2.20 7.90 7.96
N LEU A 28 1.68 7.26 6.91
CA LEU A 28 1.38 5.83 6.89
C LEU A 28 2.64 4.97 7.04
N GLU A 29 3.75 5.33 6.42
CA GLU A 29 5.03 4.61 6.54
C GLU A 29 5.52 4.55 7.99
N LYS A 30 5.41 5.65 8.74
CA LYS A 30 5.77 5.67 10.17
C LYS A 30 4.91 4.72 11.00
N TYR A 31 3.62 4.63 10.66
CA TYR A 31 2.71 3.72 11.35
C TYR A 31 2.89 2.27 10.94
N LEU A 32 3.31 2.03 9.70
CA LEU A 32 3.61 0.70 9.21
C LEU A 32 4.77 0.07 9.97
N LEU A 33 5.77 0.86 10.40
CA LEU A 33 6.85 0.38 11.28
C LEU A 33 6.33 -0.15 12.64
N ILE A 34 5.22 0.40 13.13
CA ILE A 34 4.60 0.01 14.40
C ILE A 34 3.63 -1.15 14.19
N TYR A 35 2.90 -1.14 13.08
CA TYR A 35 1.85 -2.10 12.74
C TYR A 35 2.06 -2.69 11.34
N PRO A 36 3.11 -3.49 11.11
CA PRO A 36 3.51 -3.94 9.77
C PRO A 36 2.53 -4.90 9.10
N LYS A 37 1.59 -5.46 9.87
CA LYS A 37 0.58 -6.42 9.40
C LYS A 37 -0.82 -5.82 9.33
N ASP A 38 -0.94 -4.49 9.41
CA ASP A 38 -2.24 -3.82 9.41
C ASP A 38 -2.70 -3.55 7.96
N PRO A 39 -3.71 -4.28 7.46
CA PRO A 39 -4.10 -4.17 6.06
C PRO A 39 -4.67 -2.79 5.70
N ASN A 40 -5.23 -2.05 6.65
CA ASN A 40 -5.81 -0.73 6.37
C ASN A 40 -4.73 0.30 6.01
N LEU A 41 -3.52 0.17 6.57
CA LEU A 41 -2.41 1.05 6.23
C LEU A 41 -2.01 0.86 4.76
N TYR A 42 -1.88 -0.40 4.32
CA TYR A 42 -1.59 -0.74 2.94
C TYR A 42 -2.67 -0.27 1.97
N ASP A 43 -3.96 -0.43 2.30
CA ASP A 43 -5.06 0.08 1.46
C ASP A 43 -4.99 1.60 1.26
N LEU A 44 -4.68 2.35 2.33
CA LEU A 44 -4.53 3.80 2.26
C LEU A 44 -3.30 4.20 1.44
N MET A 45 -2.19 3.48 1.59
CA MET A 45 -0.98 3.69 0.78
C MET A 45 -1.27 3.40 -0.69
N ALA A 46 -2.01 2.33 -1.01
CA ALA A 46 -2.42 2.01 -2.36
C ALA A 46 -3.25 3.13 -3.00
N LYS A 47 -4.24 3.69 -2.28
CA LYS A 47 -5.02 4.85 -2.74
C LYS A 47 -4.13 6.07 -3.01
N ALA A 48 -3.20 6.36 -2.10
CA ALA A 48 -2.28 7.49 -2.26
C ALA A 48 -1.35 7.30 -3.48
N TYR A 49 -0.82 6.09 -3.69
CA TYR A 49 0.01 5.76 -4.84
C TYR A 49 -0.76 5.80 -6.16
N ALA A 50 -2.02 5.36 -6.17
CA ALA A 50 -2.91 5.48 -7.33
C ALA A 50 -3.07 6.95 -7.75
N ASN A 51 -3.31 7.84 -6.79
CA ASN A 51 -3.42 9.29 -7.04
C ASN A 51 -2.12 9.92 -7.55
N LEU A 52 -0.97 9.32 -7.25
CA LEU A 52 0.35 9.74 -7.74
C LEU A 52 0.72 9.09 -9.09
N GLY A 53 -0.11 8.22 -9.63
CA GLY A 53 0.17 7.48 -10.87
C GLY A 53 1.27 6.42 -10.72
N LYS A 54 1.58 5.98 -9.50
CA LYS A 54 2.57 4.93 -9.22
C LYS A 54 1.88 3.56 -9.18
N ILE A 55 1.66 3.00 -10.36
CA ILE A 55 0.87 1.77 -10.57
C ILE A 55 1.55 0.57 -9.90
N LEU A 56 2.87 0.43 -10.02
CA LEU A 56 3.62 -0.65 -9.37
C LEU A 56 3.35 -0.67 -7.86
N LEU A 57 3.59 0.46 -7.20
CA LEU A 57 3.46 0.60 -5.75
C LEU A 57 2.00 0.49 -5.30
N GLN A 58 1.05 1.01 -6.09
CA GLN A 58 -0.37 0.83 -5.82
C GLN A 58 -0.73 -0.65 -5.70
N HIS A 59 -0.36 -1.45 -6.69
CA HIS A 59 -0.72 -2.85 -6.75
C HIS A 59 0.07 -3.70 -5.75
N GLU A 60 1.33 -3.36 -5.47
CA GLU A 60 2.12 -3.97 -4.40
C GLU A 60 1.42 -3.79 -3.04
N ASN A 61 0.99 -2.57 -2.72
CA ASN A 61 0.30 -2.30 -1.46
C ASN A 61 -1.09 -2.98 -1.40
N LEU A 62 -1.83 -3.06 -2.52
CA LEU A 62 -3.08 -3.85 -2.56
C LEU A 62 -2.80 -5.33 -2.29
N ALA A 63 -1.71 -5.88 -2.86
CA ALA A 63 -1.34 -7.26 -2.62
C ALA A 63 -1.08 -7.54 -1.14
N GLU A 64 -0.31 -6.69 -0.47
CA GLU A 64 -0.04 -6.80 0.97
C GLU A 64 -1.31 -6.64 1.80
N ALA A 65 -2.20 -5.69 1.45
CA ALA A 65 -3.48 -5.52 2.13
C ALA A 65 -4.33 -6.80 2.07
N PHE A 66 -4.43 -7.42 0.88
CA PHE A 66 -5.15 -8.68 0.71
C PHE A 66 -4.47 -9.85 1.42
N TYR A 67 -3.14 -9.90 1.40
CA TYR A 67 -2.35 -10.92 2.10
C TYR A 67 -2.64 -10.91 3.61
N TYR A 68 -2.58 -9.73 4.25
CA TYR A 68 -2.88 -9.60 5.69
C TYR A 68 -4.36 -9.77 6.03
N ARG A 69 -5.25 -9.73 5.04
CA ARG A 69 -6.67 -10.12 5.16
C ARG A 69 -6.92 -11.61 4.90
N TYR A 70 -5.87 -12.41 4.68
CA TYR A 70 -5.94 -13.82 4.29
C TYR A 70 -6.65 -14.08 2.94
N ASN A 71 -6.74 -13.05 2.09
CA ASN A 71 -7.28 -13.18 0.74
C ASN A 71 -6.15 -13.40 -0.27
N LEU A 72 -5.57 -14.59 -0.25
CA LEU A 72 -4.38 -14.91 -1.05
C LEU A 72 -4.63 -14.83 -2.56
N ARG A 73 -5.85 -15.11 -3.02
CA ARG A 73 -6.20 -15.02 -4.44
C ARG A 73 -6.06 -13.59 -4.95
N GLU A 74 -6.67 -12.63 -4.26
CA GLU A 74 -6.58 -11.22 -4.65
C GLU A 74 -5.18 -10.64 -4.41
N ALA A 75 -4.46 -11.15 -3.40
CA ALA A 75 -3.07 -10.79 -3.17
C ALA A 75 -2.19 -11.16 -4.38
N ILE A 76 -2.26 -12.42 -4.83
CA ILE A 76 -1.51 -12.90 -6.00
C ILE A 76 -1.91 -12.12 -7.26
N SER A 77 -3.21 -11.90 -7.47
CA SER A 77 -3.66 -11.15 -8.64
C SER A 77 -3.16 -9.71 -8.64
N SER A 78 -3.20 -9.03 -7.50
CA SER A 78 -2.67 -7.66 -7.37
C SER A 78 -1.16 -7.65 -7.58
N MET A 79 -0.45 -8.65 -7.06
CA MET A 79 0.99 -8.73 -7.20
C MET A 79 1.44 -9.00 -8.65
N ASP A 80 0.71 -9.82 -9.41
CA ASP A 80 0.94 -9.99 -10.85
C ASP A 80 0.72 -8.68 -11.62
N MET A 81 -0.28 -7.87 -11.24
CA MET A 81 -0.46 -6.52 -11.81
C MET A 81 0.72 -5.60 -11.49
N ALA A 82 1.27 -5.67 -10.28
CA ALA A 82 2.45 -4.91 -9.89
C ALA A 82 3.69 -5.31 -10.71
N VAL A 83 3.94 -6.62 -10.93
CA VAL A 83 5.06 -7.12 -11.76
C VAL A 83 4.94 -6.64 -13.20
N ARG A 84 3.73 -6.63 -13.77
CA ARG A 84 3.48 -6.23 -15.17
C ARG A 84 3.46 -4.73 -15.40
N SER A 85 3.53 -3.94 -14.33
CA SER A 85 3.49 -2.49 -14.41
C SER A 85 4.68 -1.94 -15.21
N ARG A 86 4.42 -0.89 -15.99
CA ARG A 86 5.45 -0.27 -16.85
C ARG A 86 6.31 0.72 -16.09
N ASP A 87 5.77 1.30 -15.01
CA ASP A 87 6.48 2.19 -14.09
C ASP A 87 7.38 1.42 -13.12
N GLY A 88 7.99 2.15 -12.19
CA GLY A 88 8.89 1.59 -11.19
C GLY A 88 10.33 1.38 -11.68
N ASN A 89 11.28 1.52 -10.77
CA ASN A 89 12.70 1.30 -11.03
C ASN A 89 13.05 -0.20 -10.94
N PHE A 90 14.28 -0.54 -11.34
CA PHE A 90 14.78 -1.92 -11.32
C PHE A 90 14.62 -2.59 -9.94
N TYR A 91 14.93 -1.86 -8.86
CA TYR A 91 14.85 -2.37 -7.50
C TYR A 91 13.40 -2.68 -7.08
N GLU A 92 12.46 -1.79 -7.39
CA GLU A 92 11.03 -2.00 -7.12
C GLU A 92 10.50 -3.23 -7.88
N LYS A 93 10.86 -3.39 -9.15
CA LYS A 93 10.46 -4.56 -9.95
C LYS A 93 11.00 -5.86 -9.38
N SER A 94 12.30 -5.91 -9.08
CA SER A 94 12.92 -7.10 -8.50
C SER A 94 12.31 -7.46 -7.14
N ARG A 95 11.95 -6.47 -6.31
CA ARG A 95 11.30 -6.69 -5.02
C ARG A 95 9.93 -7.35 -5.17
N VAL A 96 9.08 -6.81 -6.06
CA VAL A 96 7.74 -7.34 -6.29
C VAL A 96 7.81 -8.76 -6.88
N GLU A 97 8.72 -9.02 -7.82
CA GLU A 97 8.92 -10.36 -8.38
C GLU A 97 9.37 -11.40 -7.34
N ALA A 98 10.24 -11.00 -6.41
CA ALA A 98 10.68 -11.89 -5.33
C ALA A 98 9.53 -12.22 -4.38
N ARG A 99 8.76 -11.21 -3.98
CA ARG A 99 7.62 -11.35 -3.06
C ARG A 99 6.46 -12.16 -3.66
N LEU A 100 6.27 -12.14 -4.98
CA LEU A 100 5.30 -13.00 -5.67
C LEU A 100 5.66 -14.50 -5.60
N LYS A 101 6.95 -14.84 -5.46
CA LYS A 101 7.44 -16.23 -5.44
C LYS A 101 7.51 -16.84 -4.04
N GLU A 102 7.36 -16.01 -3.01
CA GLU A 102 7.33 -16.42 -1.59
C GLU A 102 6.01 -17.08 -1.23
#